data_AF-A0A5C7VEP4-F1
#
_entry.id   AF-A0A5C7VEP4-F1
#
_cell.length_a   1.000
_cell.length_b   1.000
_cell.length_c   1.000
_cell.angle_alpha   90.00
_cell.angle_beta   90.00
_cell.angle_gamma   90.00
#
_symmetry.space_group_name_H-M   'P 1'
#
loop_
_entity.id
_entity.type
_entity.pdbx_description
1 polymer ?
#
loop_
_entity_poly.entity_id
_entity_poly.type
_entity_poly.pdbx_seq_one_letter_code
_entity_poly.pdbx_strand_id
1 'polypeptide(L)'
;QLGHPIIYLQHTTGYMVGKDSEQGGMIKHGSKMIQAVTNATVPQITIQCGASFGAGNYGMCGRGYAPRFLFSWPGAKTAVMGGEQAARTMQIVTEAALARKGLQPDAVQSQQQYEQIVAMFEAQADAFYTSGLLLDDGVIDPRDTRAVLAFCLDTIAEGAAREPRPMQFGVARM
;
A
#
# COMPACT_ATOMS: atom_id res chain seq x y z
N GLN A 1 13.73 -19.40 0.13
CA GLN A 1 14.56 -20.63 0.16
C GLN A 1 15.24 -20.83 1.50
N LEU A 2 15.99 -19.85 2.01
CA LEU A 2 16.72 -19.95 3.28
C LEU A 2 15.84 -19.85 4.56
N GLY A 3 14.52 -19.72 4.42
CA GLY A 3 13.60 -19.54 5.56
C GLY A 3 13.67 -18.17 6.24
N HIS A 4 14.40 -17.20 5.66
CA HIS A 4 14.56 -15.88 6.27
C HIS A 4 13.29 -15.02 6.14
N PRO A 5 12.94 -14.24 7.19
CA PRO A 5 11.91 -13.21 7.11
C PRO A 5 12.22 -12.16 6.04
N ILE A 6 11.17 -11.55 5.49
CA ILE A 6 11.29 -10.47 4.50
C ILE A 6 10.78 -9.17 5.13
N ILE A 7 11.59 -8.12 5.03
CA ILE A 7 11.23 -6.76 5.45
C ILE A 7 11.05 -5.89 4.21
N TYR A 8 9.88 -5.28 4.05
CA TYR A 8 9.57 -4.37 2.96
C TYR A 8 9.63 -2.93 3.45
N LEU A 9 10.50 -2.12 2.83
CA LEU A 9 10.54 -0.66 3.07
C LEU A 9 9.83 0.02 1.90
N GLN A 10 8.58 0.43 2.11
CA GLN A 10 7.78 1.03 1.04
C GLN A 10 8.13 2.52 0.88
N HIS A 11 8.72 2.82 -0.27
CA HIS A 11 8.79 4.16 -0.84
C HIS A 11 8.61 4.06 -2.36
N THR A 12 7.37 3.81 -2.80
CA THR A 12 7.02 3.51 -4.18
C THR A 12 5.83 4.34 -4.66
N THR A 13 5.97 4.90 -5.86
CA THR A 13 4.92 5.65 -6.56
C THR A 13 4.18 4.79 -7.59
N GLY A 14 4.40 3.48 -7.59
CA GLY A 14 3.87 2.55 -8.59
C GLY A 14 4.93 2.05 -9.55
N TYR A 15 4.47 1.44 -10.64
CA TYR A 15 5.33 0.87 -11.68
C TYR A 15 5.57 1.85 -12.82
N MET A 16 6.64 1.62 -13.58
CA MET A 16 6.95 2.42 -14.76
C MET A 16 5.91 2.24 -15.87
N VAL A 17 5.39 3.34 -16.40
CA VAL A 17 4.43 3.36 -17.52
C VAL A 17 5.12 3.71 -18.84
N GLY A 18 4.44 3.44 -19.95
CA GLY A 18 4.90 3.79 -21.30
C GLY A 18 5.04 2.58 -22.22
N LYS A 19 5.00 2.82 -23.54
CA LYS A 19 4.96 1.76 -24.57
C LYS A 19 6.07 0.73 -24.40
N ASP A 20 7.30 1.19 -24.15
CA ASP A 20 8.45 0.31 -24.02
C ASP A 20 8.40 -0.54 -22.75
N SER A 21 7.90 0.04 -21.64
CA SER A 21 7.67 -0.68 -20.37
C SER A 21 6.63 -1.79 -20.56
N GLU A 22 5.52 -1.46 -21.22
CA GLU A 22 4.44 -2.41 -21.51
C GLU A 22 4.91 -3.56 -22.42
N GLN A 23 5.61 -3.22 -23.51
CA GLN A 23 6.14 -4.21 -24.46
C GLN A 23 7.28 -5.05 -23.86
N GLY A 24 8.07 -4.46 -22.96
CA GLY A 24 9.04 -5.18 -22.12
C GLY A 24 8.39 -6.15 -21.13
N GLY A 25 7.06 -6.09 -20.97
CA GLY A 25 6.29 -7.00 -20.15
C GLY A 25 6.22 -6.58 -18.68
N MET A 26 6.16 -5.27 -18.42
CA MET A 26 5.87 -4.69 -17.12
C MET A 26 4.82 -5.49 -16.34
N ILE A 27 3.65 -5.75 -16.96
CA ILE A 27 2.54 -6.47 -16.32
C ILE A 27 2.99 -7.86 -15.85
N LYS A 28 3.55 -8.71 -16.73
CA LYS A 28 3.95 -10.08 -16.37
C LYS A 28 5.08 -10.10 -15.34
N HIS A 29 5.95 -9.10 -15.32
CA HIS A 29 7.04 -9.01 -14.35
C HIS A 29 6.54 -8.53 -12.99
N GLY A 30 5.67 -7.52 -12.95
CA GLY A 30 4.97 -7.09 -11.73
C GLY A 30 4.10 -8.21 -11.12
N SER A 31 3.41 -8.99 -11.96
CA SER A 31 2.65 -10.16 -11.50
C SER A 31 3.52 -11.21 -10.82
N LYS A 32 4.76 -11.45 -11.30
CA LYS A 32 5.70 -12.38 -10.65
C LYS A 32 6.12 -11.88 -9.26
N MET A 33 6.32 -10.57 -9.10
CA MET A 33 6.61 -9.97 -7.80
C MET A 33 5.45 -10.18 -6.83
N ILE A 34 4.21 -9.89 -7.28
CA ILE A 34 3.01 -10.14 -6.48
C ILE A 34 2.87 -11.63 -6.12
N GLN A 35 3.06 -12.54 -7.08
CA GLN A 35 3.05 -13.98 -6.82
C GLN A 35 4.10 -14.40 -5.79
N ALA A 36 5.30 -13.80 -5.83
CA ALA A 36 6.34 -14.08 -4.85
C ALA A 36 5.95 -13.59 -3.45
N VAL A 37 5.37 -12.38 -3.33
CA VAL A 37 4.87 -11.84 -2.05
C VAL A 37 3.75 -12.71 -1.49
N THR A 38 2.75 -13.05 -2.32
CA THR A 38 1.57 -13.83 -1.88
C THR A 38 1.93 -15.26 -1.48
N ASN A 39 2.87 -15.89 -2.19
CA ASN A 39 3.23 -17.29 -1.95
C ASN A 39 4.43 -17.46 -1.00
N ALA A 40 5.02 -16.37 -0.49
CA ALA A 40 6.09 -16.45 0.49
C ALA A 40 5.56 -17.05 1.80
N THR A 41 6.14 -18.19 2.20
CA THR A 41 5.78 -18.89 3.45
C THR A 41 6.53 -18.38 4.68
N VAL A 42 7.53 -17.52 4.47
CA VAL A 42 8.32 -16.89 5.52
C VAL A 42 7.55 -15.70 6.12
N PRO A 43 7.86 -15.29 7.35
CA PRO A 43 7.26 -14.08 7.92
C PRO A 43 7.60 -12.84 7.08
N GLN A 44 6.60 -11.98 6.89
CA GLN A 44 6.72 -10.73 6.13
C GLN A 44 6.33 -9.56 7.03
N ILE A 45 7.14 -8.51 7.07
CA ILE A 45 6.87 -7.27 7.81
C ILE A 45 7.05 -6.08 6.87
N THR A 46 6.16 -5.11 6.95
CA THR A 46 6.18 -3.94 6.07
C THR A 46 6.34 -2.66 6.88
N ILE A 47 7.21 -1.76 6.43
CA ILE A 47 7.34 -0.39 6.95
C ILE A 47 7.07 0.59 5.80
N GLN A 48 6.01 1.37 5.91
CA GLN A 48 5.74 2.47 5.00
C GLN A 48 6.63 3.66 5.38
N CYS A 49 7.73 3.83 4.64
CA CYS A 49 8.76 4.84 4.93
C CYS A 49 8.49 6.18 4.21
N GLY A 50 7.58 6.18 3.24
CA GLY A 50 7.24 7.35 2.43
C GLY A 50 6.01 7.06 1.57
N ALA A 51 6.11 7.34 0.27
CA ALA A 51 5.07 7.01 -0.69
C ALA A 51 4.74 5.50 -0.75
N SER A 52 3.46 5.16 -0.78
CA SER A 52 2.94 3.83 -1.01
C SER A 52 1.69 3.94 -1.89
N PHE A 53 1.91 3.99 -3.21
CA PHE A 53 0.84 4.24 -4.18
C PHE A 53 0.57 3.05 -5.10
N GLY A 54 -0.72 2.80 -5.34
CA GLY A 54 -1.23 1.90 -6.37
C GLY A 54 -0.61 0.51 -6.35
N ALA A 55 -0.26 -0.01 -7.54
CA ALA A 55 0.31 -1.35 -7.67
C ALA A 55 1.68 -1.51 -6.99
N GLY A 56 2.39 -0.41 -6.69
CA GLY A 56 3.63 -0.45 -5.92
C GLY A 56 3.39 -0.95 -4.48
N ASN A 57 2.30 -0.51 -3.85
CA ASN A 57 1.87 -1.02 -2.55
C ASN A 57 1.66 -2.54 -2.59
N TYR A 58 1.09 -3.05 -3.68
CA TYR A 58 0.82 -4.48 -3.85
C TYR A 58 2.10 -5.30 -3.97
N GLY A 59 3.01 -4.87 -4.86
CA GLY A 59 4.28 -5.54 -5.07
C GLY A 59 5.19 -5.54 -3.83
N MET A 60 4.97 -4.61 -2.90
CA MET A 60 5.80 -4.44 -1.70
C MET A 60 5.11 -4.93 -0.41
N CYS A 61 4.16 -5.88 -0.51
CA CYS A 61 3.47 -6.46 0.65
C CYS A 61 2.68 -5.44 1.49
N GLY A 62 1.83 -4.64 0.84
CA GLY A 62 0.86 -3.80 1.53
C GLY A 62 -0.20 -4.61 2.30
N ARG A 63 -1.11 -3.91 3.00
CA ARG A 63 -2.10 -4.54 3.90
C ARG A 63 -2.88 -5.70 3.29
N GLY A 64 -3.28 -5.60 2.02
CA GLY A 64 -4.02 -6.64 1.31
C GLY A 64 -3.26 -7.97 1.13
N TYR A 65 -1.95 -7.99 1.39
CA TYR A 65 -1.09 -9.17 1.31
C TYR A 65 -0.77 -9.76 2.70
N ALA A 66 -1.45 -9.27 3.74
CA ALA A 66 -1.39 -9.79 5.10
C ALA A 66 0.04 -10.02 5.65
N PRO A 67 0.92 -8.99 5.63
CA PRO A 67 2.15 -9.05 6.42
C PRO A 67 1.81 -9.30 7.89
N ARG A 68 2.73 -9.93 8.63
CA ARG A 68 2.55 -10.20 10.08
C ARG A 68 2.40 -8.91 10.87
N PHE A 69 3.15 -7.89 10.46
CA PHE A 69 3.02 -6.52 10.96
C PHE A 69 3.23 -5.54 9.81
N LEU A 70 2.51 -4.43 9.83
CA LEU A 70 2.67 -3.30 8.92
C LEU A 70 2.69 -2.02 9.74
N PHE A 71 3.75 -1.23 9.67
CA PHE A 71 3.82 0.08 10.34
C PHE A 71 4.02 1.21 9.36
N SER A 72 3.63 2.41 9.76
CA SER A 72 3.81 3.62 8.98
C SER A 72 4.74 4.59 9.69
N TRP A 73 5.60 5.30 8.94
CA TRP A 73 6.26 6.50 9.45
C TRP A 73 5.30 7.69 9.40
N PRO A 74 5.48 8.74 10.23
CA PRO A 74 4.55 9.88 10.28
C PRO A 74 4.45 10.64 8.95
N GLY A 75 5.52 10.64 8.15
CA GLY A 75 5.57 11.27 6.82
C GLY A 75 5.16 10.35 5.67
N ALA A 76 4.72 9.11 5.96
CA ALA A 76 4.27 8.20 4.92
C ALA A 76 2.96 8.69 4.28
N LYS A 77 2.82 8.42 2.99
CA LYS A 77 1.58 8.70 2.24
C LYS A 77 1.13 7.46 1.51
N THR A 78 -0.12 7.05 1.75
CA THR A 78 -0.70 5.85 1.15
C THR A 78 -2.02 6.18 0.47
N ALA A 79 -2.12 5.87 -0.82
CA ALA A 79 -3.34 6.09 -1.61
C ALA A 79 -3.36 5.20 -2.85
N VAL A 80 -4.47 5.20 -3.60
CA VAL A 80 -4.55 4.48 -4.88
C VAL A 80 -3.61 5.07 -5.94
N MET A 81 -3.43 6.39 -5.94
CA MET A 81 -2.47 7.15 -6.76
C MET A 81 -2.28 8.56 -6.16
N GLY A 82 -1.38 9.37 -6.72
CA GLY A 82 -1.23 10.77 -6.30
C GLY A 82 -2.45 11.62 -6.68
N GLY A 83 -2.78 12.63 -5.87
CA GLY A 83 -3.97 13.47 -6.09
C GLY A 83 -3.97 14.18 -7.44
N GLU A 84 -2.82 14.75 -7.84
CA GLU A 84 -2.67 15.38 -9.15
C GLU A 84 -2.85 14.41 -10.32
N GLN A 85 -2.42 13.16 -10.15
CA GLN A 85 -2.57 12.11 -11.18
C GLN A 85 -4.05 11.74 -11.34
N ALA A 86 -4.78 11.62 -10.24
CA ALA A 86 -6.22 11.37 -10.26
C ALA A 86 -6.97 12.54 -10.91
N ALA A 87 -6.71 13.77 -10.47
CA ALA A 87 -7.34 14.97 -10.99
C ALA A 87 -7.10 15.15 -12.50
N ARG A 88 -5.86 14.97 -12.95
CA ARG A 88 -5.50 15.05 -14.38
C ARG A 88 -6.17 13.97 -15.22
N THR A 89 -6.26 12.74 -14.71
CA THR A 89 -6.95 11.65 -15.41
C THR A 89 -8.43 11.97 -15.58
N MET A 90 -9.09 12.44 -14.53
CA MET A 90 -10.50 12.82 -14.57
C MET A 90 -10.76 14.00 -15.51
N GLN A 91 -9.84 14.98 -15.54
CA GLN A 91 -9.88 16.07 -16.50
C GLN A 91 -9.84 15.56 -17.94
N ILE A 92 -8.83 14.75 -18.31
CA ILE A 92 -8.67 14.22 -19.67
C ILE A 92 -9.92 13.43 -20.12
N VAL A 93 -10.46 12.59 -19.23
CA VAL A 93 -11.66 11.79 -19.53
C VAL A 93 -12.88 12.68 -19.74
N THR A 94 -13.04 13.73 -18.93
CA THR A 94 -14.16 14.68 -19.01
C THR A 94 -14.09 15.51 -20.29
N GLU A 95 -12.91 16.05 -20.62
CA GLU A 95 -12.67 16.81 -21.85
C GLU A 95 -12.98 15.95 -23.09
N ALA A 96 -12.49 14.71 -23.13
CA ALA A 96 -12.79 13.78 -24.22
C ALA A 96 -14.30 13.46 -24.32
N ALA A 97 -15.00 13.36 -23.20
CA ALA A 97 -16.45 13.12 -23.18
C ALA A 97 -17.26 14.32 -23.69
N LEU A 98 -16.86 15.54 -23.34
CA LEU A 98 -17.49 16.78 -23.82
C LEU A 98 -17.23 17.00 -25.31
N ALA A 99 -15.99 16.77 -25.76
CA ALA A 99 -15.63 16.83 -27.18
C ALA A 99 -16.51 15.89 -28.04
N ARG A 100 -16.78 14.66 -27.58
CA ARG A 100 -17.71 13.73 -28.25
C ARG A 100 -19.15 14.24 -28.34
N LYS A 101 -19.54 15.17 -27.47
CA LYS A 101 -20.85 15.84 -27.48
C LYS A 101 -20.82 17.21 -28.18
N GLY A 102 -19.69 17.61 -28.75
CA GLY A 102 -19.52 18.93 -29.36
C GLY A 102 -19.51 20.09 -28.36
N LEU A 103 -19.32 19.81 -27.07
CA LEU A 103 -19.28 20.80 -25.99
C LEU A 103 -17.83 21.14 -25.63
N GLN A 104 -17.60 22.36 -25.17
CA GLN A 104 -16.31 22.79 -24.64
C GLN A 104 -16.36 22.81 -23.11
N PRO A 105 -15.30 22.35 -22.42
CA PRO A 105 -15.18 22.46 -20.97
C PRO A 105 -15.10 23.93 -20.54
N ASP A 106 -15.79 24.28 -19.46
CA ASP A 106 -15.58 25.55 -18.77
C ASP A 106 -14.26 25.46 -17.99
N ALA A 107 -13.31 26.35 -18.31
CA ALA A 107 -11.99 26.37 -17.70
C ALA A 107 -12.03 26.63 -16.18
N VAL A 108 -12.93 27.49 -15.72
CA VAL A 108 -13.06 27.81 -14.28
C VAL A 108 -13.60 26.62 -13.53
N GLN A 109 -14.66 26.00 -14.05
CA GLN A 109 -15.25 24.82 -13.46
C GLN A 109 -14.26 23.63 -13.46
N SER A 110 -13.51 23.45 -14.54
CA SER A 110 -12.53 22.36 -14.68
C SER A 110 -11.39 22.52 -13.67
N GLN A 111 -10.89 23.75 -13.49
CA GLN A 111 -9.86 24.03 -12.49
C GLN A 111 -10.34 23.80 -11.06
N GLN A 112 -11.57 24.23 -10.75
CA GLN A 112 -12.17 23.98 -9.42
C GLN A 112 -12.33 22.48 -9.14
N GLN A 113 -12.80 21.70 -10.13
CA GLN A 113 -12.90 20.25 -10.00
C GLN A 113 -11.53 19.59 -9.81
N TYR A 114 -10.52 20.05 -10.54
CA TYR A 114 -9.15 19.57 -10.41
C TYR A 114 -8.65 19.76 -8.96
N GLU A 115 -8.75 20.99 -8.44
CA GLU A 115 -8.33 21.32 -7.07
C GLU A 115 -9.10 20.54 -6.01
N GLN A 116 -10.41 20.35 -6.20
CA GLN A 116 -11.23 19.54 -5.30
C GLN A 116 -10.78 18.08 -5.24
N ILE A 117 -10.45 17.48 -6.39
CA ILE A 117 -9.96 16.09 -6.44
C ILE A 117 -8.60 15.98 -5.75
N VAL A 118 -7.68 16.91 -6.02
CA VAL A 118 -6.36 16.93 -5.35
C VAL A 118 -6.53 17.02 -3.84
N ALA A 119 -7.33 17.97 -3.36
CA ALA A 119 -7.55 18.17 -1.93
C ALA A 119 -8.18 16.94 -1.26
N MET A 120 -9.15 16.29 -1.92
CA MET A 120 -9.77 15.06 -1.42
C MET A 120 -8.76 13.92 -1.25
N PHE A 121 -7.89 13.71 -2.23
CA PHE A 121 -6.88 12.65 -2.16
C PHE A 121 -5.82 12.95 -1.10
N GLU A 122 -5.32 14.18 -1.02
CA GLU A 122 -4.31 14.57 -0.03
C GLU A 122 -4.83 14.43 1.41
N ALA A 123 -6.11 14.75 1.65
CA ALA A 123 -6.74 14.65 2.97
C ALA A 123 -6.94 13.20 3.46
N GLN A 124 -6.81 12.21 2.57
CA GLN A 124 -6.99 10.77 2.89
C GLN A 124 -5.67 9.99 2.85
N ALA A 125 -4.57 10.64 2.46
CA ALA A 125 -3.33 9.94 2.16
C ALA A 125 -2.36 9.87 3.33
N ASP A 126 -2.50 10.74 4.35
CA ASP A 126 -1.53 10.80 5.45
C ASP A 126 -1.63 9.59 6.40
N ALA A 127 -0.51 9.30 7.06
CA ALA A 127 -0.37 8.15 7.94
C ALA A 127 -1.37 8.12 9.11
N PHE A 128 -1.80 9.28 9.64
CA PHE A 128 -2.76 9.31 10.74
C PHE A 128 -4.17 8.95 10.27
N TYR A 129 -4.55 9.44 9.08
CA TYR A 129 -5.80 9.04 8.45
C TYR A 129 -5.83 7.52 8.20
N THR A 130 -4.79 6.97 7.57
CA THR A 130 -4.75 5.54 7.24
C THR A 130 -4.64 4.64 8.47
N SER A 131 -3.90 5.07 9.50
CA SER A 131 -3.79 4.35 10.77
C SER A 131 -5.13 4.35 11.53
N GLY A 132 -5.88 5.46 11.48
CA GLY A 132 -7.25 5.54 12.02
C GLY A 132 -8.24 4.57 11.35
N LEU A 133 -7.90 4.06 10.16
CA LEU A 133 -8.66 3.04 9.42
C LEU A 133 -8.07 1.63 9.54
N LEU A 134 -7.07 1.42 10.39
CA LEU A 134 -6.34 0.15 10.57
C LEU A 134 -5.70 -0.37 9.28
N LEU A 135 -5.32 0.52 8.36
CA LEU A 135 -4.55 0.14 7.17
C LEU A 135 -3.09 -0.18 7.51
N ASP A 136 -2.65 0.24 8.69
CA ASP A 136 -1.40 -0.15 9.37
C ASP A 136 -1.70 -0.54 10.83
N ASP A 137 -0.73 -1.16 11.49
CA ASP A 137 -0.77 -1.59 12.89
C ASP A 137 -0.24 -0.49 13.83
N GLY A 138 0.00 0.70 13.30
CA GLY A 138 0.45 1.87 14.06
C GLY A 138 1.44 2.74 13.30
N VAL A 139 1.43 4.03 13.66
CA VAL A 139 2.47 4.98 13.28
C VAL A 139 3.61 4.92 14.29
N ILE A 140 4.84 4.72 13.83
CA ILE A 140 6.04 4.61 14.67
C ILE A 140 7.04 5.73 14.38
N ASP A 141 7.85 6.09 15.38
CA ASP A 141 8.99 6.97 15.15
C ASP A 141 10.03 6.28 14.23
N PRO A 142 10.52 6.92 13.15
CA PRO A 142 11.54 6.33 12.30
C PRO A 142 12.78 5.84 13.07
N ARG A 143 13.15 6.49 14.17
CA ARG A 143 14.29 6.12 15.03
C ARG A 143 14.08 4.79 15.75
N ASP A 144 12.82 4.42 16.00
CA ASP A 144 12.46 3.20 16.71
C ASP A 144 12.29 1.99 15.78
N THR A 145 12.35 2.20 14.46
CA THR A 145 12.16 1.14 13.44
C THR A 145 12.97 -0.12 13.77
N ARG A 146 14.24 0.00 14.17
CA ARG A 146 15.08 -1.15 14.53
C ARG A 146 14.54 -1.91 15.75
N ALA A 147 14.13 -1.19 16.79
CA ALA A 147 13.62 -1.78 18.02
C ALA A 147 12.27 -2.47 17.79
N VAL A 148 11.39 -1.83 17.02
CA VAL A 148 10.09 -2.40 16.60
C VAL A 148 10.30 -3.67 15.77
N LEU A 149 11.19 -3.63 14.77
CA LEU A 149 11.49 -4.82 13.96
C LEU A 149 12.06 -5.97 14.79
N ALA A 150 12.97 -5.69 15.73
CA ALA A 150 13.51 -6.70 16.63
C ALA A 150 12.38 -7.35 17.46
N PHE A 151 11.53 -6.53 18.09
CA PHE A 151 10.39 -7.01 18.87
C PHE A 151 9.42 -7.87 18.03
N CYS A 152 9.08 -7.42 16.82
CA CYS A 152 8.20 -8.17 15.93
C CYS A 152 8.82 -9.52 15.51
N LEU A 153 10.11 -9.53 15.17
CA LEU A 153 10.81 -10.75 14.78
C LEU A 153 10.90 -11.74 15.94
N ASP A 154 11.24 -11.27 17.14
CA ASP A 154 11.27 -12.11 18.35
C ASP A 154 9.88 -12.69 18.65
N THR A 155 8.82 -11.86 18.55
CA THR A 155 7.44 -12.29 18.74
C THR A 155 7.02 -13.37 17.74
N ILE A 156 7.40 -13.20 16.46
CA ILE A 156 7.12 -14.18 15.40
C ILE A 156 7.88 -15.48 15.67
N ALA A 157 9.15 -15.39 16.05
CA ALA A 157 9.98 -16.55 16.34
C ALA A 157 9.45 -17.34 17.55
N GLU A 158 9.10 -16.66 18.64
CA GLU A 158 8.47 -17.30 19.81
C GLU A 158 7.15 -17.98 19.41
N GLY A 159 6.30 -17.29 18.66
CA GLY A 159 5.03 -17.82 18.19
C GLY A 159 5.19 -19.07 17.32
N ALA A 160 6.20 -19.11 16.45
CA ALA A 160 6.48 -20.26 15.59
C ALA A 160 7.05 -21.47 16.35
N ALA A 161 7.77 -21.24 17.45
CA ALA A 161 8.36 -22.30 18.28
C ALA A 161 7.38 -22.85 19.34
N ARG A 162 6.23 -22.20 19.57
CA ARG A 162 5.28 -22.59 20.61
C ARG A 162 4.45 -23.81 20.17
N GLU A 163 4.39 -24.82 21.03
CA GLU A 163 3.52 -25.99 20.88
C GLU A 163 2.31 -25.89 21.84
N PRO A 164 1.15 -25.38 21.39
CA PRO A 164 -0.04 -25.31 22.22
C PRO A 164 -0.65 -26.69 22.43
N ARG A 165 -1.32 -26.90 23.58
CA ARG A 165 -2.08 -28.14 23.84
C ARG A 165 -3.31 -28.17 22.92
N PRO A 166 -3.42 -29.16 22.00
CA PRO A 166 -4.59 -29.25 21.15
C PRO A 166 -5.82 -29.62 22.00
N MET A 167 -6.94 -28.95 21.76
CA MET A 167 -8.22 -29.26 22.38
C MET A 167 -9.30 -29.34 21.30
N GLN A 168 -10.18 -30.33 21.40
CA GLN A 168 -11.27 -30.53 20.45
C GLN A 168 -12.38 -29.48 20.61
N PHE A 169 -12.66 -29.10 21.86
CA PHE A 169 -13.63 -28.09 22.22
C PHE A 169 -12.96 -27.08 23.16
N GLY A 170 -13.35 -25.80 23.08
CA GLY A 170 -12.87 -24.77 24.00
C GLY A 170 -13.23 -25.09 25.46
N VAL A 171 -12.53 -24.47 26.40
CA VAL A 171 -12.80 -24.68 27.83
C VAL A 171 -14.24 -24.27 28.16
N ALA A 172 -15.03 -25.21 28.68
CA ALA A 172 -16.40 -24.94 29.10
C ALA A 172 -16.42 -24.13 30.40
N ARG A 173 -17.18 -23.03 30.42
CA ARG A 173 -17.54 -22.32 31.65
C ARG A 173 -18.82 -22.94 32.20
N MET A 174 -18.71 -23.59 33.34
CA MET A 174 -19.83 -24.21 34.08
C MET A 174 -20.46 -23.24 35.06
#